data_AF-A0A545APM6-F1
#
_entry.id   AF-A0A545APM6-F1
#
_cell.length_a   1.000
_cell.length_b   1.000
_cell.length_c   1.000
_cell.angle_alpha   90.00
_cell.angle_beta   90.00
_cell.angle_gamma   90.00
#
_symmetry.space_group_name_H-M   'P 1'
#
loop_
_entity.id
_entity.type
_entity.pdbx_description
1 polymer ?
#
loop_
_entity_poly.entity_id
_entity_poly.type
_entity_poly.pdbx_seq_one_letter_code
_entity_poly.pdbx_strand_id
1 'polypeptide(L)'
;MTEPAKPAEPTLDVRIDTWLRGLAKRRDGGQGKKRTKTVRVLVYWPEAEWDAMAARWPAFVPEYGDDHDTHRRNVEDMLRRHAEEPNASLGVASLTVDGLVEFAEARELDPAASETRAAYAAELGRAGKVTSWPPSLRQKCWCGSGISYRDCCAAI
;
A
#
# COMPACT_ATOMS: atom_id res chain seq x y z
N MET A 1 -25.89 -22.05 12.36
CA MET A 1 -25.85 -20.58 12.33
C MET A 1 -24.40 -20.21 12.13
N THR A 2 -23.99 -20.10 10.87
CA THR A 2 -22.58 -19.91 10.50
C THR A 2 -22.24 -18.45 10.71
N GLU A 3 -21.32 -18.20 11.62
CA GLU A 3 -20.69 -16.91 11.89
C GLU A 3 -20.14 -16.33 10.58
N PRO A 4 -20.43 -15.06 10.22
CA PRO A 4 -19.84 -14.47 9.03
C PRO A 4 -18.33 -14.34 9.25
N ALA A 5 -17.56 -14.96 8.36
CA ALA A 5 -16.11 -14.80 8.32
C ALA A 5 -15.78 -13.30 8.21
N LYS A 6 -15.16 -12.76 9.27
CA LYS A 6 -14.51 -11.44 9.26
C LYS A 6 -13.61 -11.41 8.02
N PRO A 7 -13.74 -10.43 7.09
CA PRO A 7 -12.80 -10.34 5.99
C PRO A 7 -11.39 -10.25 6.59
N ALA A 8 -10.48 -11.07 6.07
CA ALA A 8 -9.06 -10.94 6.40
C ALA A 8 -8.72 -9.46 6.25
N GLU A 9 -8.18 -8.84 7.32
CA GLU A 9 -7.65 -7.49 7.21
C GLU A 9 -6.66 -7.54 6.06
N PRO A 10 -6.95 -6.88 4.92
CA PRO A 10 -6.13 -7.06 3.75
C PRO A 10 -4.75 -6.55 4.11
N THR A 11 -3.70 -7.26 3.68
CA THR A 11 -2.26 -7.01 3.91
C THR A 11 -1.75 -5.66 3.38
N LEU A 12 -2.68 -4.74 3.16
CA LEU A 12 -2.57 -3.37 2.70
C LEU A 12 -2.08 -2.42 3.82
N ASP A 13 -2.18 -2.78 5.11
CA ASP A 13 -1.67 -1.95 6.20
C ASP A 13 -0.23 -2.32 6.60
N VAL A 14 0.75 -1.82 5.85
CA VAL A 14 2.15 -1.97 6.27
C VAL A 14 2.47 -0.93 7.33
N ARG A 15 2.41 -1.33 8.60
CA ARG A 15 2.96 -0.52 9.69
C ARG A 15 4.48 -0.47 9.54
N ILE A 16 5.00 0.69 9.13
CA ILE A 16 6.43 0.94 8.86
C ILE A 16 7.34 0.69 10.11
N ASP A 17 6.79 0.53 11.32
CA ASP A 17 7.57 0.62 12.56
C ASP A 17 8.16 -0.68 13.16
N THR A 18 7.92 -1.89 12.64
CA THR A 18 8.25 -3.10 13.44
C THR A 18 8.86 -4.31 12.72
N TRP A 19 9.85 -4.12 11.83
CA TRP A 19 10.68 -5.28 11.42
C TRP A 19 12.19 -5.05 11.18
N LEU A 20 12.74 -3.85 11.40
CA LEU A 20 14.19 -3.59 11.24
C LEU A 20 14.92 -3.33 12.56
N ARG A 21 14.59 -4.05 13.64
CA ARG A 21 15.38 -4.02 14.90
C ARG A 21 16.45 -5.13 14.99
N GLY A 22 16.77 -5.78 13.87
CA GLY A 22 17.73 -6.90 13.86
C GLY A 22 19.18 -6.57 13.50
N LEU A 23 19.49 -5.44 12.85
CA LEU A 23 20.78 -5.31 12.13
C LEU A 23 21.56 -3.99 12.29
N ALA A 24 21.30 -3.17 13.31
CA ALA A 24 22.10 -1.96 13.53
C ALA A 24 22.68 -1.87 14.94
N LYS A 25 23.99 -2.14 15.01
CA LYS A 25 24.90 -1.91 16.13
C LYS A 25 24.86 -0.43 16.57
N ARG A 26 24.93 -0.20 17.89
CA ARG A 26 24.81 1.10 18.55
C ARG A 26 25.76 2.19 18.02
N ARG A 27 25.27 3.44 17.97
CA ARG A 27 26.05 4.64 18.34
C ARG A 27 25.17 5.61 19.12
N ASP A 28 25.73 6.06 20.23
CA ASP A 28 25.18 7.03 21.18
C ASP A 28 25.20 8.45 20.59
N GLY A 29 24.21 9.28 20.91
CA GLY A 29 24.19 10.70 20.55
C GLY A 29 22.81 11.36 20.43
N GLY A 30 22.42 12.10 21.48
CA GLY A 30 21.58 13.31 21.37
C GLY A 30 20.06 13.12 21.26
N GLN A 31 19.37 13.00 22.40
CA GLN A 31 17.92 12.81 22.48
C GLN A 31 17.14 14.13 22.39
N GLY A 32 17.02 14.68 21.18
CA GLY A 32 15.86 15.48 20.79
C GLY A 32 14.82 14.53 20.17
N LYS A 33 13.71 14.26 20.85
CA LYS A 33 12.68 13.29 20.42
C LYS A 33 11.93 13.83 19.20
N LYS A 34 12.55 13.85 18.01
CA LYS A 34 11.87 14.14 16.74
C LYS A 34 10.81 13.05 16.58
N ARG A 35 9.52 13.41 16.70
CA ARG A 35 8.42 12.51 16.37
C ARG A 35 8.54 12.18 14.87
N THR A 36 9.13 11.04 14.55
CA THR A 36 9.10 10.48 13.20
C THR A 36 7.63 10.32 12.84
N LYS A 37 7.15 11.10 11.87
CA LYS A 37 5.83 10.89 11.27
C LYS A 37 5.89 9.53 10.59
N THR A 38 5.25 8.52 11.18
CA THR A 38 5.09 7.22 10.53
C THR A 38 4.11 7.40 9.39
N VAL A 39 4.59 7.26 8.16
CA VAL A 39 3.71 7.17 6.99
C VAL A 39 3.15 5.76 6.96
N ARG A 40 1.84 5.58 6.76
CA ARG A 40 1.28 4.27 6.39
C ARG A 40 1.14 4.24 4.89
N VAL A 41 1.59 3.14 4.29
CA VAL A 41 1.58 2.98 2.84
C VAL A 41 0.70 1.79 2.51
N LEU A 42 -0.32 2.05 1.67
CA LEU A 42 -1.20 1.01 1.17
C LEU A 42 -0.74 0.55 -0.21
N VAL A 43 -0.82 -0.76 -0.45
CA VAL A 43 -0.59 -1.37 -1.76
C VAL A 43 -1.76 -1.04 -2.69
N TYR A 44 -1.42 -0.69 -3.93
CA TYR A 44 -2.40 -0.53 -5.01
C TYR A 44 -1.85 -1.11 -6.30
N TRP A 45 -2.68 -1.87 -7.01
CA TRP A 45 -2.41 -2.35 -8.36
C TRP A 45 -3.11 -1.43 -9.36
N PRO A 46 -2.37 -0.62 -10.15
CA PRO A 46 -2.96 0.20 -11.20
C PRO A 46 -3.67 -0.65 -12.26
N GLU A 47 -4.64 -0.06 -12.95
CA GLU A 47 -5.42 -0.74 -14.01
C GLU A 47 -4.53 -1.44 -15.03
N ALA A 48 -3.45 -0.77 -15.47
CA ALA A 48 -2.51 -1.31 -16.45
C ALA A 48 -1.76 -2.57 -15.95
N GLU A 49 -1.63 -2.75 -14.64
CA GLU A 49 -0.93 -3.88 -14.01
C GLU A 49 -1.91 -4.95 -13.50
N TRP A 50 -3.20 -4.62 -13.38
CA TRP A 50 -4.21 -5.51 -12.80
C TRP A 50 -4.34 -6.82 -13.58
N ASP A 51 -4.50 -6.73 -14.90
CA ASP A 51 -4.67 -7.92 -15.74
C ASP A 51 -3.42 -8.81 -15.75
N ALA A 52 -2.23 -8.18 -15.78
CA ALA A 52 -0.96 -8.89 -15.71
C ALA A 52 -0.79 -9.61 -14.35
N MET A 53 -1.14 -8.93 -13.26
CA MET A 53 -1.13 -9.48 -11.92
C MET A 53 -2.13 -10.64 -11.79
N ALA A 54 -3.37 -10.46 -12.25
CA ALA A 54 -4.42 -11.47 -12.17
C ALA A 54 -4.11 -12.69 -13.03
N ALA A 55 -3.49 -12.52 -14.20
CA ALA A 55 -3.06 -13.63 -15.05
C ALA A 55 -1.91 -14.42 -14.42
N ARG A 56 -0.96 -13.74 -13.77
CA ARG A 56 0.22 -14.36 -13.17
C ARG A 56 -0.07 -15.00 -11.81
N TRP A 57 -0.87 -14.33 -10.98
CA TRP A 57 -1.26 -14.76 -9.64
C TRP A 57 -2.77 -14.63 -9.42
N PRO A 58 -3.58 -15.54 -10.02
CA PRO A 58 -5.04 -15.51 -9.86
C PRO A 58 -5.51 -15.54 -8.39
N ALA A 59 -4.70 -16.13 -7.51
CA ALA A 59 -4.97 -16.19 -6.08
C ALA A 59 -4.98 -14.82 -5.38
N PHE A 60 -4.37 -13.78 -5.98
CA PHE A 60 -4.37 -12.42 -5.41
C PHE A 60 -5.71 -11.71 -5.59
N VAL A 61 -6.46 -12.02 -6.66
CA VAL A 61 -7.72 -11.35 -6.98
C VAL A 61 -8.68 -11.32 -5.79
N PRO A 62 -9.02 -12.45 -5.14
CA PRO A 62 -9.91 -12.42 -3.98
C PRO A 62 -9.37 -11.62 -2.78
N GLU A 63 -8.05 -11.39 -2.68
CA GLU A 63 -7.47 -10.55 -1.61
C GLU A 63 -7.68 -9.04 -1.87
N TYR A 64 -7.81 -8.63 -3.12
CA TYR A 64 -7.89 -7.22 -3.53
C TYR A 64 -9.30 -6.77 -3.91
N GLY A 65 -10.18 -7.71 -4.25
CA GLY A 65 -11.52 -7.49 -4.79
C GLY A 65 -11.68 -8.19 -6.13
N ASP A 66 -12.90 -8.59 -6.46
CA ASP A 66 -13.18 -9.43 -7.66
C ASP A 66 -12.77 -8.75 -8.99
N ASP A 67 -12.63 -7.42 -8.99
CA ASP A 67 -12.20 -6.62 -10.13
C ASP A 67 -11.40 -5.37 -9.70
N HIS A 68 -10.77 -4.70 -10.66
CA HIS A 68 -9.94 -3.53 -10.42
C HIS A 68 -10.73 -2.33 -9.83
N ASP A 69 -11.99 -2.13 -10.21
CA ASP A 69 -12.80 -1.03 -9.68
C ASP A 69 -13.16 -1.28 -8.21
N THR A 70 -13.51 -2.52 -7.87
CA THR A 70 -13.70 -2.98 -6.50
C THR A 70 -12.41 -2.81 -5.69
N HIS A 71 -11.25 -3.19 -6.25
CA HIS A 71 -9.96 -2.96 -5.60
C HIS A 71 -9.70 -1.48 -5.31
N ARG A 72 -9.90 -0.60 -6.30
CA ARG A 72 -9.74 0.85 -6.17
C ARG A 72 -10.63 1.43 -5.06
N ARG A 73 -11.89 1.00 -4.98
CA ARG A 73 -12.83 1.43 -3.91
C ARG A 73 -12.37 0.94 -2.54
N ASN A 74 -11.96 -0.31 -2.43
CA ASN A 74 -11.45 -0.88 -1.18
C ASN A 74 -10.25 -0.10 -0.65
N VAL A 75 -9.31 0.29 -1.52
CA VAL A 75 -8.15 1.11 -1.12
C VAL A 75 -8.57 2.51 -0.66
N GLU A 76 -9.49 3.20 -1.36
CA GLU A 76 -10.00 4.50 -0.90
C GLU A 76 -10.66 4.40 0.48
N ASP A 77 -11.52 3.40 0.69
CA ASP A 77 -12.20 3.19 1.97
C ASP A 77 -11.22 2.95 3.11
N MET A 78 -10.17 2.15 2.86
CA MET A 78 -9.11 1.93 3.84
C MET A 78 -8.31 3.19 4.14
N LEU A 79 -7.99 4.00 3.12
CA LEU A 79 -7.34 5.29 3.32
C LEU A 79 -8.18 6.20 4.20
N ARG A 80 -9.49 6.31 3.93
CA ARG A 80 -10.42 7.10 4.74
C ARG A 80 -10.48 6.60 6.18
N ARG A 81 -10.58 5.29 6.40
CA ARG A 81 -10.58 4.69 7.75
C ARG A 81 -9.29 5.01 8.52
N HIS A 82 -8.13 4.88 7.88
CA HIS A 82 -6.86 5.22 8.53
C HIS A 82 -6.66 6.72 8.74
N ALA A 83 -7.33 7.57 7.96
CA ALA A 83 -7.26 9.01 8.11
C ALA A 83 -8.00 9.52 9.36
N GLU A 84 -8.93 8.72 9.91
CA GLU A 84 -9.57 9.01 11.20
C GLU A 84 -8.56 8.96 12.36
N GLU A 85 -7.41 8.28 12.17
CA GLU A 85 -6.36 8.22 13.18
C GLU A 85 -5.55 9.53 13.24
N PRO A 86 -5.45 10.17 14.42
CA PRO A 86 -4.78 11.46 14.54
C PRO A 86 -3.30 11.38 14.18
N ASN A 87 -2.85 12.25 13.27
CA ASN A 87 -1.49 12.34 12.74
C ASN A 87 -1.08 11.21 11.76
N ALA A 88 -2.03 10.42 11.25
CA ALA A 88 -1.74 9.49 10.17
C ALA A 88 -1.31 10.26 8.90
N SER A 89 -0.10 9.99 8.42
CA SER A 89 0.31 10.38 7.07
C SER A 89 0.11 9.17 6.19
N LEU A 90 -0.68 9.28 5.13
CA LEU A 90 -1.01 8.15 4.27
C LEU A 90 -0.34 8.29 2.91
N GLY A 91 0.02 7.15 2.33
CA GLY A 91 0.54 7.06 0.98
C GLY A 91 0.01 5.83 0.26
N VAL A 92 0.00 5.89 -1.06
CA VAL A 92 -0.37 4.79 -1.94
C VAL A 92 0.85 4.37 -2.75
N ALA A 93 1.23 3.11 -2.63
CA ALA A 93 2.27 2.48 -3.43
C ALA A 93 1.63 1.80 -4.64
N SER A 94 1.85 2.38 -5.83
CA SER A 94 1.49 1.75 -7.09
C SER A 94 2.50 0.66 -7.42
N LEU A 95 2.10 -0.60 -7.24
CA LEU A 95 2.94 -1.76 -7.55
C LEU A 95 2.92 -2.03 -9.05
N THR A 96 3.98 -2.67 -9.54
CA THR A 96 4.08 -3.26 -10.86
C THR A 96 4.45 -4.73 -10.72
N VAL A 97 4.02 -5.57 -11.66
CA VAL A 97 4.31 -7.00 -11.64
C VAL A 97 5.82 -7.21 -11.72
N ASP A 98 6.46 -6.55 -12.68
CA ASP A 98 7.91 -6.65 -12.89
C ASP A 98 8.68 -6.15 -11.67
N GLY A 99 8.30 -5.01 -11.09
CA GLY A 99 8.98 -4.46 -9.92
C GLY A 99 8.84 -5.34 -8.67
N LEU A 100 7.70 -6.03 -8.51
CA LEU A 100 7.52 -7.02 -7.45
C LEU A 100 8.42 -8.25 -7.67
N VAL A 101 8.50 -8.74 -8.91
CA VAL A 101 9.37 -9.88 -9.26
C VAL A 101 10.84 -9.53 -9.02
N GLU A 102 11.31 -8.40 -9.54
CA GLU A 102 12.68 -7.92 -9.34
C GLU A 102 13.01 -7.72 -7.85
N PHE A 103 12.07 -7.13 -7.08
CA PHE A 103 12.24 -6.95 -5.64
C PHE A 103 12.38 -8.28 -4.91
N ALA A 104 11.55 -9.26 -5.27
CA ALA A 104 11.54 -10.59 -4.67
C ALA A 104 12.81 -11.37 -5.02
N GLU A 105 13.20 -11.39 -6.28
CA GLU A 105 14.43 -12.04 -6.76
C GLU A 105 15.67 -11.48 -6.07
N ALA A 106 15.78 -10.14 -5.98
CA ALA A 106 16.92 -9.48 -5.33
C ALA A 106 17.04 -9.78 -3.82
N ARG A 107 16.00 -10.35 -3.20
CA ARG A 107 15.93 -10.62 -1.74
C ARG A 107 15.66 -12.08 -1.43
N GLU A 108 15.66 -12.96 -2.44
CA GLU A 108 15.35 -14.39 -2.31
C GLU A 108 13.99 -14.63 -1.61
N LEU A 109 13.00 -13.79 -1.91
CA LEU A 109 11.64 -13.87 -1.39
C LEU A 109 10.69 -14.50 -2.41
N ASP A 110 9.57 -15.04 -1.93
CA ASP A 110 8.49 -15.47 -2.80
C ASP A 110 7.62 -14.27 -3.23
N PRO A 111 7.51 -13.92 -4.52
CA PRO A 111 6.65 -12.83 -4.97
C PRO A 111 5.15 -13.12 -4.76
N ALA A 112 4.75 -14.38 -4.58
CA ALA A 112 3.38 -14.77 -4.25
C ALA A 112 3.02 -14.49 -2.78
N ALA A 113 4.01 -14.34 -1.90
CA ALA A 113 3.76 -14.06 -0.49
C ALA A 113 3.26 -12.64 -0.24
N SER A 114 2.26 -12.51 0.62
CA SER A 114 1.64 -11.22 0.97
C SER A 114 2.65 -10.26 1.63
N GLU A 115 3.57 -10.81 2.40
CA GLU A 115 4.64 -10.13 3.10
C GLU A 115 5.66 -9.53 2.12
N THR A 116 5.89 -10.17 0.97
CA THR A 116 6.76 -9.64 -0.08
C THR A 116 6.14 -8.42 -0.74
N ARG A 117 4.83 -8.44 -1.02
CA ARG A 117 4.08 -7.28 -1.55
C ARG A 117 4.11 -6.11 -0.56
N ALA A 118 3.86 -6.39 0.71
CA ALA A 118 3.95 -5.42 1.79
C ALA A 118 5.37 -4.81 1.90
N ALA A 119 6.41 -5.65 1.86
CA ALA A 119 7.79 -5.21 1.91
C ALA A 119 8.17 -4.35 0.70
N TYR A 120 7.68 -4.68 -0.50
CA TYR A 120 7.89 -3.89 -1.70
C TYR A 120 7.19 -2.52 -1.60
N ALA A 121 5.94 -2.45 -1.14
CA ALA A 121 5.27 -1.17 -0.89
C ALA A 121 6.02 -0.30 0.13
N ALA A 122 6.53 -0.90 1.20
CA ALA A 122 7.36 -0.18 2.18
C ALA A 122 8.68 0.33 1.58
N GLU A 123 9.29 -0.42 0.65
CA GLU A 123 10.46 0.02 -0.10
C GLU A 123 10.13 1.25 -0.96
N LEU A 124 9.01 1.22 -1.69
CA LEU A 124 8.53 2.37 -2.46
C LEU A 124 8.27 3.58 -1.56
N GLY A 125 7.68 3.37 -0.38
CA GLY A 125 7.49 4.40 0.63
C GLY A 125 8.81 5.03 1.09
N ARG A 126 9.79 4.20 1.43
CA ARG A 126 11.15 4.65 1.84
C ARG A 126 11.89 5.38 0.71
N ALA A 127 11.67 4.96 -0.53
CA ALA A 127 12.24 5.60 -1.72
C ALA A 127 11.51 6.89 -2.15
N GLY A 128 10.42 7.28 -1.46
CA GLY A 128 9.62 8.44 -1.84
C GLY A 128 8.83 8.26 -3.13
N LYS A 129 8.62 7.01 -3.57
CA LYS A 129 7.91 6.63 -4.81
C LYS A 129 6.42 6.31 -4.54
N VAL A 130 5.84 6.94 -3.52
CA VAL A 130 4.43 6.77 -3.15
C VAL A 130 3.66 8.06 -3.39
N THR A 131 2.40 7.94 -3.79
CA THR A 131 1.51 9.10 -3.92
C THR A 131 0.97 9.45 -2.54
N SER A 132 1.19 10.69 -2.09
CA SER A 132 0.64 11.16 -0.81
C SER A 132 -0.88 11.22 -0.86
N TRP A 133 -1.54 10.83 0.23
CA TRP A 133 -2.99 10.88 0.38
C TRP A 133 -3.38 11.65 1.66
N PRO A 134 -4.43 12.49 1.63
CA PRO A 134 -5.28 12.76 0.47
C PRO A 134 -4.60 13.74 -0.50
N PRO A 135 -4.74 13.52 -1.82
CA PRO A 135 -4.43 14.55 -2.80
C PRO A 135 -5.32 15.77 -2.58
N SER A 136 -4.88 16.93 -3.08
CA SER A 136 -5.80 18.07 -3.19
C SER A 136 -6.95 17.72 -4.15
N LEU A 137 -8.17 18.21 -3.88
CA LEU A 137 -9.36 17.95 -4.71
C LEU A 137 -9.15 18.21 -6.22
N ARG A 138 -8.30 19.18 -6.58
CA ARG A 138 -7.97 19.53 -7.98
C ARG A 138 -6.76 18.79 -8.55
N GLN A 139 -5.98 18.11 -7.71
CA GLN A 139 -4.85 17.31 -8.18
C GLN A 139 -5.34 16.04 -8.86
N LYS A 140 -4.47 15.43 -9.67
CA LYS A 140 -4.75 14.14 -10.30
C LYS A 140 -5.01 13.08 -9.23
N CYS A 141 -5.94 12.19 -9.52
CA CYS A 141 -6.31 11.12 -8.61
C CYS A 141 -5.15 10.15 -8.41
N TRP A 142 -5.00 9.64 -7.18
CA TRP A 142 -3.95 8.72 -6.80
C TRP A 142 -4.03 7.37 -7.54
N CYS A 143 -5.20 7.00 -8.07
CA CYS A 143 -5.39 5.75 -8.82
C CYS A 143 -4.77 5.78 -10.22
N GLY A 144 -4.24 6.92 -10.67
CA GLY A 144 -3.61 7.04 -11.99
C GLY A 144 -4.57 7.30 -13.16
N SER A 145 -5.88 7.48 -12.91
CA SER A 145 -6.88 7.75 -13.97
C SER A 145 -6.66 9.03 -14.78
N GLY A 146 -5.80 9.94 -14.31
CA GLY A 146 -5.58 11.23 -14.96
C GLY A 146 -6.73 12.24 -14.77
N ILE A 147 -7.79 11.90 -14.05
CA ILE A 147 -8.89 12.81 -13.69
C ILE A 147 -8.58 13.48 -12.34
N SER A 148 -9.27 14.57 -12.00
CA SER A 148 -9.15 15.22 -10.70
C SER A 148 -9.57 14.26 -9.58
N TYR A 149 -8.96 14.34 -8.39
CA TYR A 149 -9.30 13.50 -7.25
C TYR A 149 -10.76 13.69 -6.82
N ARG A 150 -11.25 14.94 -6.80
CA ARG A 150 -12.64 15.27 -6.48
C ARG A 150 -13.65 14.53 -7.36
N ASP A 151 -13.35 14.43 -8.65
CA ASP A 151 -14.27 13.87 -9.64
C ASP A 151 -13.98 12.37 -9.91
N CYS A 152 -13.10 11.75 -9.11
CA CYS A 152 -12.68 10.35 -9.24
C CYS A 152 -12.82 9.61 -7.89
N CYS A 153 -11.72 9.21 -7.23
CA CYS A 153 -11.81 8.43 -6.00
C CYS A 153 -12.40 9.18 -4.80
N ALA A 154 -12.48 10.51 -4.82
CA ALA A 154 -13.18 11.21 -3.75
C ALA A 154 -14.72 11.16 -3.89
N ALA A 155 -15.23 10.84 -5.09
CA ALA A 155 -16.65 10.85 -5.44
C ALA A 155 -17.34 9.47 -5.36
N ILE A 156 -16.56 8.40 -5.17
CA ILE A 156 -17.05 7.10 -4.70
C ILE A 156 -17.22 7.14 -3.18
#